data_AF-A0A830FNC7-F1
#
_entry.id   AF-A0A830FNC7-F1
#
_cell.length_a   1.000
_cell.length_b   1.000
_cell.length_c   1.000
_cell.angle_alpha   90.00
_cell.angle_beta   90.00
_cell.angle_gamma   90.00
#
_symmetry.space_group_name_H-M   'P 1'
#
loop_
_entity.id
_entity.type
_entity.pdbx_description
1 polymer ?
#
loop_
_entity_poly.entity_id
_entity_poly.type
_entity_poly.pdbx_seq_one_letter_code
_entity_poly.pdbx_strand_id
1 'polypeptide(L)'
;MFMSLEISSSSSTDRDITAARQADVVAFLHRAPFALDAYRLGFLPGFREDCGYQQTQYQDLNIPVGMLDNDFRDPDLARYVARFFEYEPKVGVIGDVYEGDDVDEYVAAAREIQASYPDAELVIVPKCREVIDTIPNDLVLGYSRGYADRLAHEFSEPTDWRGRRVHILGGSPLKQWDVIQQLTRPTLTDDPPADIVGLDWNGLHRGAQFGEFWTADGWDDSGRDASHVTVRKTVRHSLAHIKAFWQSHGVWPDSTPHNDTLEIEYEGPSPTDLNSAACTECEANVWTTQRGPFIAEYDTGVLCGYCSYECYFSHRHRNNLEEIASEQSVYIPPA
;
A
#
# COMPACT_ATOMS: atom_id res chain seq x y z
N MET A 1 3.43 -53.69 -26.92
CA MET A 1 2.68 -52.43 -26.81
C MET A 1 3.10 -51.81 -25.49
N PHE A 2 4.14 -50.97 -25.51
CA PHE A 2 4.58 -50.22 -24.33
C PHE A 2 3.59 -49.06 -24.16
N MET A 3 2.78 -49.09 -23.10
CA MET A 3 2.05 -47.89 -22.69
C MET A 3 3.06 -46.94 -22.07
N SER A 4 3.29 -45.83 -22.76
CA SER A 4 3.97 -44.66 -22.21
C SER A 4 3.10 -44.12 -21.07
N LEU A 5 3.58 -44.21 -19.84
CA LEU A 5 3.08 -43.38 -18.74
C LEU A 5 3.64 -41.98 -18.98
N GLU A 6 2.89 -41.16 -19.72
CA GLU A 6 3.15 -39.73 -19.75
C GLU A 6 2.89 -39.16 -18.35
N ILE A 7 3.96 -38.64 -17.77
CA ILE A 7 4.01 -37.98 -16.47
C ILE A 7 3.18 -36.70 -16.58
N SER A 8 1.90 -36.81 -16.20
CA SER A 8 0.98 -35.67 -16.08
C SER A 8 1.15 -34.89 -14.76
N SER A 9 2.12 -35.24 -13.90
CA SER A 9 2.28 -34.61 -12.59
C SER A 9 3.04 -33.28 -12.64
N SER A 10 3.93 -33.06 -13.61
CA SER A 10 4.72 -31.81 -13.65
C SER A 10 3.86 -30.60 -13.99
N SER A 11 2.85 -30.76 -14.86
CA SER A 11 2.00 -29.66 -15.30
C SER A 11 0.96 -29.23 -14.26
N SER A 12 0.56 -30.11 -13.33
CA SER A 12 -0.30 -29.75 -12.20
C SER A 12 0.50 -29.01 -11.14
N THR A 13 1.67 -29.52 -10.74
CA THR A 13 2.52 -28.89 -9.72
C THR A 13 3.01 -27.50 -10.16
N ASP A 14 3.39 -27.32 -11.44
CA ASP A 14 3.80 -26.01 -11.95
C ASP A 14 2.65 -24.98 -11.95
N ARG A 15 1.41 -25.43 -12.21
CA ARG A 15 0.22 -24.57 -12.13
C ARG A 15 -0.11 -24.21 -10.69
N ASP A 16 -0.03 -25.17 -9.78
CA ASP A 16 -0.28 -24.95 -8.36
C ASP A 16 0.73 -23.95 -7.77
N ILE A 17 2.00 -24.04 -8.18
CA ILE A 17 3.04 -23.08 -7.77
C ILE A 17 2.81 -21.70 -8.38
N THR A 18 2.40 -21.63 -9.64
CA THR A 18 2.11 -20.34 -10.28
C THR A 18 0.94 -19.65 -9.59
N ALA A 19 -0.14 -20.39 -9.32
CA ALA A 19 -1.30 -19.87 -8.59
C ALA A 19 -0.91 -19.41 -7.18
N ALA A 20 -0.16 -20.24 -6.43
CA ALA A 20 0.24 -19.93 -5.06
C ALA A 20 1.22 -18.74 -4.93
N ARG A 21 1.84 -18.30 -6.04
CA ARG A 21 2.73 -17.11 -6.07
C ARG A 21 1.99 -15.83 -6.41
N GLN A 22 0.84 -15.94 -7.06
CA GLN A 22 0.09 -14.78 -7.52
C GLN A 22 -0.68 -14.21 -6.34
N ALA A 23 -0.29 -13.01 -5.90
CA ALA A 23 -0.93 -12.37 -4.78
C ALA A 23 -2.34 -11.89 -5.13
N ASP A 24 -3.22 -11.89 -4.14
CA ASP A 24 -4.53 -11.25 -4.22
C ASP A 24 -4.39 -9.72 -4.11
N VAL A 25 -3.41 -9.25 -3.32
CA VAL A 25 -3.19 -7.83 -3.05
C VAL A 25 -1.70 -7.48 -2.99
N VAL A 26 -1.36 -6.27 -3.47
CA VAL A 26 -0.07 -5.63 -3.20
C VAL A 26 -0.37 -4.25 -2.63
N ALA A 27 -0.07 -4.06 -1.36
CA ALA A 27 -0.46 -2.88 -0.61
C ALA A 27 0.68 -1.86 -0.48
N PHE A 28 0.30 -0.60 -0.35
CA PHE A 28 1.20 0.49 -0.02
C PHE A 28 0.54 1.39 1.02
N LEU A 29 1.09 1.37 2.24
CA LEU A 29 0.49 2.01 3.40
C LEU A 29 1.17 3.35 3.62
N HIS A 30 0.46 4.42 3.27
CA HIS A 30 0.98 5.77 3.37
C HIS A 30 -0.16 6.80 3.39
N ARG A 31 0.17 8.04 3.73
CA ARG A 31 -0.73 9.19 3.56
C ARG A 31 -0.75 9.75 2.13
N ALA A 32 -1.79 10.51 1.81
CA ALA A 32 -1.80 11.42 0.66
C ALA A 32 -0.55 12.34 0.67
N PRO A 33 0.00 12.68 -0.51
CA PRO A 33 -0.45 12.30 -1.85
C PRO A 33 -0.02 10.89 -2.31
N PHE A 34 0.83 10.21 -1.54
CA PHE A 34 1.50 8.99 -2.00
C PHE A 34 0.55 7.80 -2.10
N ALA A 35 -0.38 7.64 -1.16
CA ALA A 35 -1.41 6.60 -1.25
C ALA A 35 -2.34 6.79 -2.46
N LEU A 36 -2.65 8.03 -2.83
CA LEU A 36 -3.45 8.32 -4.02
C LEU A 36 -2.71 7.86 -5.29
N ASP A 37 -1.41 8.17 -5.38
CA ASP A 37 -0.58 7.75 -6.51
C ASP A 37 -0.45 6.22 -6.58
N ALA A 38 -0.29 5.55 -5.44
CA ALA A 38 -0.26 4.09 -5.35
C ALA A 38 -1.60 3.45 -5.76
N TYR A 39 -2.72 3.98 -5.25
CA TYR A 39 -4.06 3.54 -5.62
C TYR A 39 -4.28 3.66 -7.14
N ARG A 40 -3.90 4.78 -7.76
CA ARG A 40 -3.99 4.99 -9.22
C ARG A 40 -3.13 4.01 -10.02
N LEU A 41 -2.05 3.50 -9.43
CA LEU A 41 -1.20 2.46 -10.02
C LEU A 41 -1.75 1.05 -9.77
N GLY A 42 -2.81 0.88 -8.98
CA GLY A 42 -3.46 -0.39 -8.69
C GLY A 42 -2.98 -1.09 -7.42
N PHE A 43 -2.21 -0.40 -6.57
CA PHE A 43 -1.89 -0.89 -5.23
C PHE A 43 -3.12 -0.77 -4.32
N LEU A 44 -3.20 -1.61 -3.30
CA LEU A 44 -4.16 -1.46 -2.21
C LEU A 44 -3.66 -0.37 -1.25
N PRO A 45 -4.32 0.79 -1.16
CA PRO A 45 -3.93 1.83 -0.20
C PRO A 45 -4.26 1.40 1.23
N GLY A 46 -3.56 2.00 2.18
CA GLY A 46 -3.79 1.73 3.60
C GLY A 46 -2.94 2.60 4.50
N PHE A 47 -3.00 2.33 5.79
CA PHE A 47 -2.14 2.97 6.78
C PHE A 47 -2.01 2.09 8.03
N ARG A 48 -1.10 2.46 8.92
CA ARG A 48 -0.96 1.85 10.24
C ARG A 48 -1.82 2.61 11.24
N GLU A 49 -2.55 1.94 12.13
CA GLU A 49 -3.60 2.55 12.96
C GLU A 49 -3.18 3.77 13.80
N ASP A 50 -1.89 3.93 14.12
CA ASP A 50 -1.31 5.06 14.85
C ASP A 50 -0.94 6.24 13.94
N CYS A 51 -0.91 6.04 12.63
CA CYS A 51 -0.78 7.12 11.66
C CYS A 51 -2.08 7.93 11.66
N GLY A 52 -2.03 9.13 12.23
CA GLY A 52 -3.08 10.13 12.04
C GLY A 52 -3.30 10.41 10.55
N TYR A 53 -4.37 9.88 10.00
CA TYR A 53 -4.79 10.16 8.63
C TYR A 53 -5.05 11.66 8.49
N GLN A 54 -4.41 12.34 7.52
CA GLN A 54 -4.77 13.67 7.03
C GLN A 54 -5.11 14.76 8.09
N GLN A 55 -4.61 14.67 9.33
CA GLN A 55 -5.20 15.41 10.46
C GLN A 55 -5.26 16.93 10.27
N THR A 56 -4.43 17.49 9.38
CA THR A 56 -4.43 18.93 9.05
C THR A 56 -4.41 19.25 7.56
N GLN A 57 -4.44 18.27 6.64
CA GLN A 57 -4.30 18.51 5.18
C GLN A 57 -5.16 17.52 4.39
N TYR A 58 -5.77 17.99 3.30
CA TYR A 58 -6.63 17.20 2.40
C TYR A 58 -7.86 16.59 3.10
N GLN A 59 -8.52 17.36 3.97
CA GLN A 59 -9.65 16.87 4.77
C GLN A 59 -10.84 16.42 3.92
N ASP A 60 -10.97 16.96 2.70
CA ASP A 60 -12.04 16.64 1.76
C ASP A 60 -11.61 15.58 0.71
N LEU A 61 -10.41 14.99 0.86
CA LEU A 61 -9.91 13.92 0.00
C LEU A 61 -10.06 12.56 0.71
N ASN A 62 -11.11 11.84 0.36
CA ASN A 62 -11.32 10.49 0.86
C ASN A 62 -10.61 9.47 -0.07
N ILE A 63 -9.59 8.80 0.47
CA ILE A 63 -8.94 7.66 -0.22
C ILE A 63 -9.40 6.42 0.54
N PRO A 64 -9.97 5.42 -0.15
CA PRO A 64 -10.42 4.19 0.47
C PRO A 64 -9.31 3.52 1.28
N VAL A 65 -9.66 2.96 2.44
CA VAL A 65 -8.72 2.25 3.31
C VAL A 65 -8.81 0.77 2.97
N GLY A 66 -7.91 0.27 2.13
CA GLY A 66 -7.90 -1.13 1.71
C GLY A 66 -7.19 -2.06 2.69
N MET A 67 -6.14 -1.57 3.35
CA MET A 67 -5.37 -2.30 4.35
C MET A 67 -5.14 -1.48 5.62
N LEU A 68 -5.34 -2.11 6.78
CA LEU A 68 -5.05 -1.52 8.10
C LEU A 68 -4.01 -2.37 8.84
N ASP A 69 -2.88 -1.75 9.18
CA ASP A 69 -1.78 -2.38 9.90
C ASP A 69 -1.79 -1.97 11.38
N ASN A 70 -1.39 -2.87 12.28
CA ASN A 70 -1.37 -2.59 13.72
C ASN A 70 -0.13 -1.75 14.10
N ASP A 71 -0.19 -0.99 15.20
CA ASP A 71 1.03 -0.41 15.75
C ASP A 71 1.77 -1.42 16.62
N PHE A 72 2.62 -2.22 16.00
CA PHE A 72 3.41 -3.24 16.71
C PHE A 72 4.33 -2.68 17.81
N ARG A 73 4.59 -1.36 17.83
CA ARG A 73 5.43 -0.73 18.87
C ARG A 73 4.65 -0.40 20.14
N ASP A 74 3.35 -0.18 20.00
CA ASP A 74 2.41 0.08 21.09
C ASP A 74 1.14 -0.75 20.82
N PRO A 75 1.23 -2.09 20.88
CA PRO A 75 0.14 -2.95 20.47
C PRO A 75 -1.05 -2.81 21.42
N ASP A 76 -2.21 -2.52 20.84
CA ASP A 76 -3.49 -2.44 21.55
C ASP A 76 -4.58 -3.07 20.67
N LEU A 77 -4.94 -4.32 20.97
CA LEU A 77 -5.89 -5.10 20.19
C LEU A 77 -7.29 -4.49 20.20
N ALA A 78 -7.72 -3.91 21.32
CA ALA A 78 -9.04 -3.30 21.42
C ALA A 78 -9.11 -2.01 20.58
N ARG A 79 -8.04 -1.20 20.60
CA ARG A 79 -7.91 -0.05 19.71
C ARG A 79 -7.94 -0.48 18.25
N TYR A 80 -7.20 -1.53 17.90
CA TYR A 80 -7.15 -2.05 16.54
C TYR A 80 -8.52 -2.49 16.04
N VAL A 81 -9.25 -3.30 16.82
CA VAL A 81 -10.60 -3.75 16.46
C VAL A 81 -11.53 -2.55 16.27
N ALA A 82 -11.49 -1.55 17.16
CA ALA A 82 -12.29 -0.35 17.02
C ALA A 82 -11.98 0.42 15.72
N ARG A 83 -10.69 0.53 15.35
CA ARG A 83 -10.26 1.15 14.08
C ARG A 83 -10.67 0.34 12.87
N PHE A 84 -10.64 -0.99 12.96
CA PHE A 84 -11.13 -1.85 11.88
C PHE A 84 -12.60 -1.56 11.59
N PHE A 85 -13.46 -1.51 12.60
CA PHE A 85 -14.88 -1.18 12.43
C PHE A 85 -15.14 0.27 11.97
N GLU A 86 -14.21 1.19 12.22
CA GLU A 86 -14.31 2.57 11.73
C GLU A 86 -14.00 2.69 10.23
N TYR A 87 -12.99 1.97 9.75
CA TYR A 87 -12.46 2.12 8.39
C TYR A 87 -12.84 0.98 7.43
N GLU A 88 -13.32 -0.14 7.97
CA GLU A 88 -13.81 -1.32 7.24
C GLU A 88 -12.86 -1.82 6.13
N PRO A 89 -11.56 -2.03 6.43
CA PRO A 89 -10.60 -2.40 5.41
C PRO A 89 -10.82 -3.84 4.89
N LYS A 90 -10.39 -4.09 3.66
CA LYS A 90 -10.39 -5.45 3.09
C LYS A 90 -9.37 -6.35 3.77
N VAL A 91 -8.22 -5.80 4.15
CA VAL A 91 -7.10 -6.53 4.78
C VAL A 91 -6.77 -5.90 6.13
N GLY A 92 -6.70 -6.72 7.18
CA GLY A 92 -6.34 -6.27 8.52
C GLY A 92 -5.20 -7.08 9.13
N VAL A 93 -4.08 -6.44 9.45
CA VAL A 93 -3.02 -7.03 10.29
C VAL A 93 -3.37 -6.81 11.75
N ILE A 94 -3.91 -7.84 12.40
CA ILE A 94 -4.44 -7.76 13.78
C ILE A 94 -3.31 -7.52 14.79
N GLY A 95 -2.19 -8.21 14.61
CA GLY A 95 -0.99 -7.94 15.38
C GLY A 95 -0.03 -9.10 15.55
N ASP A 96 0.99 -8.82 16.37
CA ASP A 96 2.14 -9.67 16.63
C ASP A 96 1.90 -10.59 17.84
N VAL A 97 2.05 -11.90 17.65
CA VAL A 97 1.82 -12.91 18.69
C VAL A 97 3.12 -13.63 19.03
N TYR A 98 3.57 -13.47 20.27
CA TYR A 98 4.88 -13.95 20.75
C TYR A 98 4.81 -15.31 21.43
N GLU A 99 3.67 -15.63 22.06
CA GLU A 99 3.48 -16.82 22.86
C GLU A 99 2.19 -17.54 22.44
N GLY A 100 2.17 -18.86 22.56
CA GLY A 100 1.01 -19.67 22.16
C GLY A 100 -0.25 -19.36 22.96
N ASP A 101 -0.11 -18.96 24.23
CA ASP A 101 -1.22 -18.66 25.14
C ASP A 101 -2.02 -17.41 24.72
N ASP A 102 -1.41 -16.51 23.94
CA ASP A 102 -2.06 -15.29 23.46
C ASP A 102 -2.87 -15.53 22.16
N VAL A 103 -2.67 -16.66 21.49
CA VAL A 103 -3.29 -16.92 20.16
C VAL A 103 -4.80 -16.86 20.21
N ASP A 104 -5.42 -17.39 21.26
CA ASP A 104 -6.87 -17.43 21.39
C ASP A 104 -7.50 -16.03 21.41
N GLU A 105 -6.80 -15.03 21.98
CA GLU A 105 -7.29 -13.64 22.03
C GLU A 105 -7.31 -13.02 20.62
N TYR A 106 -6.22 -13.15 19.88
CA TYR A 106 -6.12 -12.63 18.50
C TYR A 106 -7.07 -13.36 17.55
N VAL A 107 -7.23 -14.67 17.71
CA VAL A 107 -8.20 -15.45 16.93
C VAL A 107 -9.62 -15.00 17.26
N ALA A 108 -9.95 -14.78 18.54
CA ALA A 108 -11.28 -14.28 18.93
C ALA A 108 -11.58 -12.91 18.30
N ALA A 109 -10.62 -11.97 18.33
CA ALA A 109 -10.75 -10.67 17.66
C ALA A 109 -10.92 -10.83 16.14
N ALA A 110 -10.18 -11.75 15.51
CA ALA A 110 -10.36 -12.06 14.09
C ALA A 110 -11.78 -12.54 13.79
N ARG A 111 -12.32 -13.43 14.63
CA ARG A 111 -13.68 -13.96 14.46
C ARG A 111 -14.76 -12.91 14.71
N GLU A 112 -14.54 -11.99 15.65
CA GLU A 112 -15.46 -10.87 15.88
C GLU A 112 -15.59 -10.00 14.63
N ILE A 113 -14.46 -9.63 14.02
CA ILE A 113 -14.44 -8.87 12.78
C ILE A 113 -15.12 -9.66 11.65
N GLN A 114 -14.76 -10.94 11.47
CA GLN A 114 -15.34 -11.80 10.42
C GLN A 114 -16.85 -12.03 10.58
N ALA A 115 -17.40 -11.94 11.79
CA ALA A 115 -18.84 -12.03 12.00
C ALA A 115 -19.60 -10.87 11.33
N SER A 116 -18.96 -9.71 11.17
CA SER A 116 -19.53 -8.53 10.50
C SER A 116 -19.03 -8.38 9.07
N TYR A 117 -17.77 -8.72 8.80
CA TYR A 117 -17.11 -8.63 7.51
C TYR A 117 -16.52 -10.00 7.12
N PRO A 118 -17.35 -10.94 6.65
CA PRO A 118 -16.92 -12.32 6.37
C PRO A 118 -15.85 -12.44 5.28
N ASP A 119 -15.78 -11.44 4.38
CA ASP A 119 -14.81 -11.39 3.28
C ASP A 119 -13.52 -10.65 3.67
N ALA A 120 -13.38 -10.18 4.91
CA ALA A 120 -12.17 -9.53 5.39
C ALA A 120 -11.03 -10.55 5.53
N GLU A 121 -9.86 -10.20 5.00
CA GLU A 121 -8.65 -10.97 5.16
C GLU A 121 -7.89 -10.51 6.40
N LEU A 122 -7.84 -11.37 7.41
CA LEU A 122 -7.24 -11.06 8.69
C LEU A 122 -5.92 -11.81 8.88
N VAL A 123 -4.88 -11.03 9.14
CA VAL A 123 -3.49 -11.46 9.25
C VAL A 123 -3.09 -11.44 10.73
N ILE A 124 -2.62 -12.58 11.24
CA ILE A 124 -1.99 -12.69 12.56
C ILE A 124 -0.51 -12.96 12.34
N VAL A 125 0.37 -12.22 13.01
CA VAL A 125 1.81 -12.25 12.77
C VAL A 125 2.51 -13.08 13.85
N PRO A 126 2.84 -14.36 13.60
CA PRO A 126 3.58 -15.17 14.55
C PRO A 126 4.99 -14.60 14.77
N LYS A 127 5.47 -14.67 16.01
CA LYS A 127 6.84 -14.29 16.41
C LYS A 127 7.61 -15.44 17.05
N CYS A 128 7.04 -16.64 17.08
CA CYS A 128 7.73 -17.89 17.42
C CYS A 128 7.13 -19.04 16.61
N ARG A 129 7.81 -20.19 16.61
CA ARG A 129 7.43 -21.33 15.76
C ARG A 129 6.14 -21.97 16.26
N GLU A 130 5.98 -22.07 17.57
CA GLU A 130 4.83 -22.68 18.23
C GLU A 130 3.51 -21.97 17.88
N VAL A 131 3.56 -20.64 17.72
CA VAL A 131 2.39 -19.84 17.34
C VAL A 131 1.93 -20.13 15.91
N ILE A 132 2.85 -20.44 14.98
CA ILE A 132 2.50 -20.78 13.58
C ILE A 132 1.48 -21.92 13.57
N ASP A 133 1.76 -23.02 14.26
CA ASP A 133 0.93 -24.22 14.27
C ASP A 133 -0.37 -24.05 15.06
N THR A 134 -0.41 -23.09 15.98
CA THR A 134 -1.57 -22.83 16.86
C THR A 134 -2.63 -21.98 16.16
N ILE A 135 -2.23 -21.06 15.27
CA ILE A 135 -3.18 -20.23 14.51
C ILE A 135 -3.96 -21.10 13.51
N PRO A 136 -5.31 -21.03 13.49
CA PRO A 136 -6.15 -21.77 12.54
C PRO A 136 -5.74 -21.60 11.07
N ASN A 137 -5.83 -22.68 10.30
CA ASN A 137 -5.37 -22.71 8.90
C ASN A 137 -6.17 -21.81 7.94
N ASP A 138 -7.39 -21.43 8.32
CA ASP A 138 -8.24 -20.54 7.52
C ASP A 138 -7.92 -19.05 7.71
N LEU A 139 -7.10 -18.71 8.72
CA LEU A 139 -6.56 -17.37 8.92
C LEU A 139 -5.21 -17.22 8.21
N VAL A 140 -4.89 -15.98 7.83
CA VAL A 140 -3.65 -15.64 7.14
C VAL A 140 -2.53 -15.41 8.15
N LEU A 141 -1.34 -15.94 7.85
CA LEU A 141 -0.14 -15.69 8.64
C LEU A 141 0.67 -14.52 8.08
N GLY A 142 1.09 -13.62 8.96
CA GLY A 142 2.04 -12.56 8.63
C GLY A 142 3.48 -13.08 8.63
N TYR A 143 4.12 -13.16 7.47
CA TYR A 143 5.54 -13.43 7.36
C TYR A 143 6.34 -12.13 7.51
N SER A 144 6.88 -11.87 8.71
CA SER A 144 7.67 -10.67 8.96
C SER A 144 9.03 -10.73 8.24
N ARG A 145 9.22 -9.84 7.25
CA ARG A 145 10.44 -9.75 6.43
C ARG A 145 11.11 -8.37 6.48
N GLY A 146 10.36 -7.35 6.88
CA GLY A 146 10.76 -5.95 6.89
C GLY A 146 11.36 -5.45 8.21
N TYR A 147 10.92 -4.27 8.61
CA TYR A 147 11.32 -3.66 9.88
C TYR A 147 10.42 -4.19 10.99
N ALA A 148 10.98 -5.04 11.85
CA ALA A 148 10.32 -5.61 13.01
C ALA A 148 11.35 -5.88 14.11
N ASP A 149 10.88 -6.22 15.29
CA ASP A 149 11.68 -6.65 16.44
C ASP A 149 12.22 -8.09 16.27
N ARG A 150 11.45 -8.96 15.60
CA ARG A 150 11.80 -10.34 15.24
C ARG A 150 11.26 -10.71 13.86
N LEU A 151 12.11 -11.33 13.04
CA LEU A 151 11.81 -11.72 11.65
C LEU A 151 11.49 -13.21 11.56
N ALA A 152 10.63 -13.58 10.61
CA ALA A 152 10.14 -14.96 10.46
C ALA A 152 11.28 -16.00 10.34
N HIS A 153 12.28 -15.71 9.50
CA HIS A 153 13.44 -16.59 9.27
C HIS A 153 14.39 -16.73 10.48
N GLU A 154 14.19 -15.97 11.56
CA GLU A 154 15.02 -16.08 12.77
C GLU A 154 14.50 -17.16 13.74
N PHE A 155 13.27 -17.63 13.55
CA PHE A 155 12.63 -18.59 14.45
C PHE A 155 11.93 -19.76 13.77
N SER A 156 11.80 -19.72 12.44
CA SER A 156 11.08 -20.72 11.66
C SER A 156 11.86 -21.10 10.40
N GLU A 157 11.51 -22.25 9.86
CA GLU A 157 12.02 -22.75 8.58
C GLU A 157 10.94 -22.61 7.50
N PRO A 158 11.30 -22.55 6.21
CA PRO A 158 10.33 -22.46 5.12
C PRO A 158 9.21 -23.50 5.19
N THR A 159 9.50 -24.71 5.67
CA THR A 159 8.55 -25.81 5.83
C THR A 159 7.40 -25.49 6.78
N ASP A 160 7.63 -24.64 7.78
CA ASP A 160 6.60 -24.27 8.77
C ASP A 160 5.47 -23.43 8.15
N TRP A 161 5.72 -22.80 7.00
CA TRP A 161 4.78 -21.91 6.32
C TRP A 161 4.09 -22.57 5.12
N ARG A 162 4.54 -23.75 4.72
CA ARG A 162 4.03 -24.44 3.53
C ARG A 162 2.60 -24.92 3.74
N GLY A 163 1.76 -24.78 2.71
CA GLY A 163 0.32 -25.05 2.80
C GLY A 163 -0.48 -24.04 3.62
N ARG A 164 0.15 -22.96 4.11
CA ARG A 164 -0.53 -21.84 4.79
C ARG A 164 -0.78 -20.70 3.81
N ARG A 165 -1.78 -19.88 4.12
CA ARG A 165 -2.00 -18.58 3.51
C ARG A 165 -1.07 -17.56 4.18
N VAL A 166 -0.29 -16.82 3.40
CA VAL A 166 0.80 -15.98 3.88
C VAL A 166 0.75 -14.60 3.27
N HIS A 167 0.74 -13.58 4.12
CA HIS A 167 1.00 -12.19 3.74
C HIS A 167 2.44 -11.83 4.12
N ILE A 168 3.26 -11.36 3.19
CA ILE A 168 4.66 -10.98 3.47
C ILE A 168 4.74 -9.51 3.87
N LEU A 169 5.05 -9.28 5.15
CA LEU A 169 5.06 -7.97 5.78
C LEU A 169 6.43 -7.29 5.64
N GLY A 170 6.45 -6.24 4.84
CA GLY A 170 7.63 -5.42 4.57
C GLY A 170 8.77 -6.14 3.83
N GLY A 171 9.93 -5.47 3.77
CA GLY A 171 11.08 -5.91 2.98
C GLY A 171 10.99 -5.43 1.53
N SER A 172 12.13 -5.13 0.90
CA SER A 172 12.14 -4.72 -0.51
C SER A 172 11.67 -5.86 -1.43
N PRO A 173 11.21 -5.57 -2.66
CA PRO A 173 10.73 -6.60 -3.58
C PRO A 173 11.72 -7.73 -3.82
N LEU A 174 13.02 -7.45 -3.90
CA LEU A 174 14.04 -8.51 -4.00
C LEU A 174 14.04 -9.44 -2.77
N LYS A 175 13.94 -8.89 -1.56
CA LYS A 175 13.88 -9.66 -0.32
C LYS A 175 12.60 -10.47 -0.18
N GLN A 176 11.48 -9.92 -0.66
CA GLN A 176 10.19 -10.61 -0.68
C GLN A 176 10.19 -11.71 -1.74
N TRP A 177 10.80 -11.48 -2.90
CA TRP A 177 10.93 -12.49 -3.95
C TRP A 177 11.73 -13.71 -3.48
N ASP A 178 12.82 -13.51 -2.74
CA ASP A 178 13.57 -14.61 -2.13
C ASP A 178 12.68 -15.47 -1.22
N VAL A 179 11.80 -14.84 -0.43
CA VAL A 179 10.85 -15.53 0.44
C VAL A 179 9.82 -16.28 -0.40
N ILE A 180 9.18 -15.63 -1.38
CA ILE A 180 8.21 -16.26 -2.28
C ILE A 180 8.84 -17.51 -2.92
N GLN A 181 10.08 -17.42 -3.42
CA GLN A 181 10.77 -18.57 -3.98
C GLN A 181 10.98 -19.70 -2.97
N GLN A 182 11.38 -19.39 -1.74
CA GLN A 182 11.57 -20.40 -0.69
C GLN A 182 10.27 -21.09 -0.30
N LEU A 183 9.18 -20.33 -0.18
CA LEU A 183 7.90 -20.84 0.31
C LEU A 183 7.09 -21.59 -0.77
N THR A 184 7.34 -21.32 -2.05
CA THR A 184 6.51 -21.85 -3.15
C THR A 184 7.22 -22.85 -4.05
N ARG A 185 8.56 -22.87 -4.12
CA ARG A 185 9.26 -23.80 -5.02
C ARG A 185 8.95 -25.27 -4.68
N PRO A 186 9.10 -26.21 -5.63
CA PRO A 186 8.97 -27.63 -5.36
C PRO A 186 9.99 -28.09 -4.31
N THR A 187 9.60 -29.07 -3.49
CA THR A 187 10.48 -29.71 -2.50
C THR A 187 10.62 -31.20 -2.80
N LEU A 188 11.64 -31.86 -2.22
CA LEU A 188 11.82 -33.31 -2.35
C LEU A 188 10.76 -34.11 -1.58
N THR A 189 10.11 -33.47 -0.61
CA THR A 189 9.05 -34.01 0.23
C THR A 189 7.66 -33.85 -0.37
N ASP A 190 7.55 -33.17 -1.52
CA ASP A 190 6.28 -32.85 -2.19
C ASP A 190 5.30 -32.08 -1.28
N ASP A 191 5.86 -31.26 -0.37
CA ASP A 191 5.05 -30.39 0.48
C ASP A 191 4.34 -29.36 -0.40
N PRO A 192 3.06 -29.00 -0.13
CA PRO A 192 2.36 -27.98 -0.90
C PRO A 192 3.07 -26.62 -0.80
N PRO A 193 3.03 -25.77 -1.84
CA PRO A 193 3.52 -24.39 -1.71
C PRO A 193 2.72 -23.63 -0.64
N ALA A 194 3.32 -22.61 -0.02
CA ALA A 194 2.53 -21.60 0.69
C ALA A 194 1.72 -20.78 -0.32
N ASP A 195 0.50 -20.40 0.06
CA ASP A 195 -0.38 -19.54 -0.72
C ASP A 195 -0.08 -18.08 -0.38
N ILE A 196 0.60 -17.36 -1.27
CA ILE A 196 0.99 -15.96 -1.06
C ILE A 196 -0.20 -15.07 -1.39
N VAL A 197 -0.90 -14.59 -0.37
CA VAL A 197 -2.14 -13.80 -0.54
C VAL A 197 -1.87 -12.30 -0.65
N GLY A 198 -0.80 -11.81 -0.02
CA GLY A 198 -0.55 -10.38 0.03
C GLY A 198 0.90 -9.98 0.31
N LEU A 199 1.25 -8.77 -0.13
CA LEU A 199 2.56 -8.14 0.05
C LEU A 199 2.39 -6.66 0.40
N ASP A 200 3.24 -6.12 1.26
CA ASP A 200 3.34 -4.67 1.47
C ASP A 200 4.79 -4.21 1.67
N TRP A 201 5.10 -2.97 1.27
CA TRP A 201 6.37 -2.34 1.58
C TRP A 201 6.34 -0.80 1.45
N ASN A 202 6.65 -0.10 2.54
CA ASN A 202 6.54 1.36 2.61
C ASN A 202 7.90 2.10 2.52
N GLY A 203 8.98 1.40 2.14
CA GLY A 203 10.35 1.95 2.17
C GLY A 203 10.64 3.08 1.18
N LEU A 204 9.76 3.31 0.21
CA LEU A 204 9.96 4.23 -0.92
C LEU A 204 10.13 5.68 -0.51
N HIS A 205 9.30 6.16 0.42
CA HIS A 205 9.29 7.58 0.78
C HIS A 205 10.63 8.03 1.38
N ARG A 206 11.26 7.18 2.20
CA ARG A 206 12.57 7.49 2.79
C ARG A 206 13.67 7.62 1.73
N GLY A 207 13.72 6.72 0.74
CA GLY A 207 14.68 6.82 -0.36
C GLY A 207 14.45 8.10 -1.18
N ALA A 208 13.18 8.41 -1.47
CA ALA A 208 12.80 9.59 -2.23
C ALA A 208 13.21 10.91 -1.57
N GLN A 209 13.29 10.98 -0.23
CA GLN A 209 13.83 12.15 0.49
C GLN A 209 15.31 12.41 0.18
N PHE A 210 16.05 11.39 -0.25
CA PHE A 210 17.44 11.48 -0.69
C PHE A 210 17.58 11.44 -2.21
N GLY A 211 16.50 11.65 -2.97
CA GLY A 211 16.51 11.58 -4.44
C GLY A 211 16.73 10.16 -4.99
N GLU A 212 16.58 9.12 -4.17
CA GLU A 212 16.72 7.72 -4.58
C GLU A 212 15.36 7.13 -4.96
N PHE A 213 15.34 6.29 -5.98
CA PHE A 213 14.17 5.50 -6.35
C PHE A 213 14.52 4.02 -6.46
N TRP A 214 13.50 3.17 -6.30
CA TRP A 214 13.68 1.73 -6.39
C TRP A 214 13.51 1.23 -7.83
N THR A 215 14.36 0.30 -8.24
CA THR A 215 14.31 -0.45 -9.50
C THR A 215 14.51 -1.94 -9.25
N ALA A 216 14.31 -2.77 -10.28
CA ALA A 216 14.57 -4.22 -10.20
C ALA A 216 16.03 -4.56 -9.84
N ASP A 217 16.99 -3.67 -10.15
CA ASP A 217 18.41 -3.83 -9.83
C ASP A 217 18.77 -3.27 -8.44
N GLY A 218 17.81 -2.70 -7.73
CA GLY A 218 17.97 -2.09 -6.42
C GLY A 218 17.73 -0.57 -6.41
N TRP A 219 18.32 0.11 -5.42
CA TRP A 219 18.22 1.56 -5.30
C TRP A 219 19.08 2.26 -6.36
N ASP A 220 18.46 3.18 -7.09
CA ASP A 220 19.11 4.06 -8.05
C ASP A 220 19.13 5.48 -7.47
N ASP A 221 20.30 6.12 -7.49
CA ASP A 221 20.54 7.44 -6.92
C ASP A 221 20.71 8.54 -7.99
N SER A 222 20.51 8.23 -9.27
CA SER A 222 20.61 9.20 -10.38
C SER A 222 19.59 10.34 -10.27
N GLY A 223 18.55 10.19 -9.45
CA GLY A 223 17.60 11.24 -9.11
C GLY A 223 18.17 12.33 -8.21
N ARG A 224 19.31 12.11 -7.52
CA ARG A 224 19.96 13.09 -6.62
C ARG A 224 20.37 14.38 -7.32
N ASP A 225 20.82 14.26 -8.56
CA ASP A 225 21.31 15.39 -9.35
C ASP A 225 20.20 16.08 -10.17
N ALA A 226 18.97 15.57 -10.10
CA ALA A 226 17.85 16.09 -10.86
C ALA A 226 17.08 17.16 -10.05
N SER A 227 17.44 18.43 -10.25
CA SER A 227 16.86 19.61 -9.55
C SER A 227 15.34 19.81 -9.71
N HIS A 228 14.67 19.00 -10.53
CA HIS A 228 13.25 19.13 -10.89
C HIS A 228 12.40 17.92 -10.46
N VAL A 229 12.99 16.93 -9.78
CA VAL A 229 12.28 15.73 -9.31
C VAL A 229 11.86 15.95 -7.86
N THR A 230 10.55 15.98 -7.62
CA THR A 230 9.98 16.09 -6.27
C THR A 230 9.95 14.72 -5.59
N VAL A 231 9.89 14.70 -4.26
CA VAL A 231 9.73 13.46 -3.47
C VAL A 231 8.53 12.65 -3.97
N ARG A 232 7.40 13.31 -4.27
CA ARG A 232 6.20 12.66 -4.82
C ARG A 232 6.48 11.95 -6.15
N LYS A 233 7.14 12.62 -7.11
CA LYS A 233 7.52 12.00 -8.40
C LYS A 233 8.43 10.80 -8.20
N THR A 234 9.41 10.90 -7.31
CA THR A 234 10.36 9.81 -7.03
C THR A 234 9.65 8.59 -6.44
N VAL A 235 8.71 8.79 -5.50
CA VAL A 235 7.88 7.71 -4.95
C VAL A 235 7.02 7.08 -6.05
N ARG A 236 6.30 7.91 -6.84
CA ARG A 236 5.46 7.42 -7.95
C ARG A 236 6.27 6.64 -8.98
N HIS A 237 7.48 7.09 -9.29
CA HIS A 237 8.40 6.39 -10.18
C HIS A 237 8.80 5.03 -9.62
N SER A 238 9.15 4.97 -8.33
CA SER A 238 9.47 3.71 -7.65
C SER A 238 8.29 2.73 -7.62
N LEU A 239 7.07 3.21 -7.35
CA LEU A 239 5.85 2.39 -7.36
C LEU A 239 5.61 1.75 -8.73
N ALA A 240 5.84 2.49 -9.82
CA ALA A 240 5.73 1.96 -11.18
C ALA A 240 6.75 0.83 -11.45
N HIS A 241 7.99 0.99 -10.96
CA HIS A 241 9.00 -0.07 -11.04
C HIS A 241 8.66 -1.30 -10.21
N ILE A 242 8.14 -1.12 -8.99
CA ILE A 242 7.65 -2.24 -8.15
C ILE A 242 6.56 -3.01 -8.88
N LYS A 243 5.57 -2.31 -9.43
CA LYS A 243 4.49 -2.94 -10.19
C LYS A 243 5.04 -3.74 -11.36
N ALA A 244 5.92 -3.13 -12.17
CA ALA A 244 6.54 -3.81 -13.31
C ALA A 244 7.35 -5.04 -12.88
N PHE A 245 8.06 -4.96 -11.75
CA PHE A 245 8.79 -6.08 -11.17
C PHE A 245 7.84 -7.21 -10.79
N TRP A 246 6.75 -6.94 -10.09
CA TRP A 246 5.81 -8.00 -9.71
C TRP A 246 5.06 -8.60 -10.90
N GLN A 247 4.74 -7.79 -11.91
CA GLN A 247 4.16 -8.28 -13.16
C GLN A 247 5.11 -9.22 -13.90
N SER A 248 6.40 -8.90 -13.97
CA SER A 248 7.38 -9.75 -14.65
C SER A 248 7.65 -11.08 -13.93
N HIS A 249 7.39 -11.14 -12.62
CA HIS A 249 7.51 -12.35 -11.81
C HIS A 249 6.20 -13.13 -11.65
N GLY A 250 5.09 -12.68 -12.27
CA GLY A 250 3.79 -13.33 -12.16
C GLY A 250 3.17 -13.25 -10.76
N VAL A 251 3.59 -12.29 -9.94
CA VAL A 251 3.13 -12.10 -8.55
C VAL A 251 2.02 -11.06 -8.49
N TRP A 252 2.02 -10.09 -9.41
CA TRP A 252 1.02 -9.02 -9.40
C TRP A 252 -0.40 -9.57 -9.63
N PRO A 253 -1.43 -9.07 -8.92
CA PRO A 253 -2.82 -9.52 -9.08
C PRO A 253 -3.36 -9.28 -10.50
N ASP A 254 -4.11 -10.25 -11.05
CA ASP A 254 -4.73 -10.12 -12.38
C ASP A 254 -5.93 -9.16 -12.39
N SER A 255 -6.68 -9.11 -11.29
CA SER A 255 -7.73 -8.11 -11.08
C SER A 255 -7.14 -6.89 -10.38
N THR A 256 -7.52 -5.70 -10.84
CA THR A 256 -7.31 -4.52 -10.00
C THR A 256 -8.29 -4.61 -8.83
N PRO A 257 -7.86 -4.33 -7.58
CA PRO A 257 -8.73 -4.37 -6.41
C PRO A 257 -9.99 -3.47 -6.53
N HIS A 258 -10.00 -2.56 -7.51
CA HIS A 258 -10.94 -1.46 -7.66
C HIS A 258 -12.19 -1.78 -8.48
N ASN A 259 -12.35 -3.01 -8.97
CA ASN A 259 -13.40 -3.28 -9.95
C ASN A 259 -14.84 -3.16 -9.41
N ASP A 260 -15.07 -3.12 -8.09
CA ASP A 260 -16.44 -3.04 -7.55
C ASP A 260 -16.69 -2.12 -6.33
N THR A 261 -15.71 -1.49 -5.65
CA THR A 261 -16.02 -0.91 -4.31
C THR A 261 -15.26 0.31 -3.78
N LEU A 262 -14.16 0.78 -4.38
CA LEU A 262 -13.32 1.81 -3.74
C LEU A 262 -13.21 3.06 -4.62
N GLU A 263 -14.17 3.99 -4.55
CA GLU A 263 -14.09 5.28 -5.27
C GLU A 263 -13.32 6.34 -4.46
N ILE A 264 -12.54 7.17 -5.15
CA ILE A 264 -11.91 8.35 -4.54
C ILE A 264 -12.95 9.48 -4.54
N GLU A 265 -13.27 10.02 -3.38
CA GLU A 265 -14.12 11.20 -3.25
C GLU A 265 -13.26 12.44 -3.01
N TYR A 266 -13.41 13.43 -3.89
CA TYR A 266 -12.70 14.70 -3.77
C TYR A 266 -13.43 15.78 -4.57
N GLU A 267 -13.95 16.79 -3.87
CA GLU A 267 -14.71 17.88 -4.49
C GLU A 267 -13.81 18.96 -5.10
N GLY A 268 -12.54 19.00 -4.71
CA GLY A 268 -11.63 20.05 -5.13
C GLY A 268 -11.77 21.34 -4.33
N PRO A 269 -10.85 22.31 -4.53
CA PRO A 269 -10.95 23.59 -3.86
C PRO A 269 -12.09 24.43 -4.43
N SER A 270 -12.62 25.32 -3.61
CA SER A 270 -13.67 26.27 -3.96
C SER A 270 -13.28 27.71 -3.60
N PRO A 271 -13.99 28.72 -4.16
CA PRO A 271 -13.77 30.12 -3.80
C PRO A 271 -13.86 30.44 -2.31
N THR A 272 -14.64 29.68 -1.54
CA THR A 272 -14.80 29.92 -0.09
C THR A 272 -13.60 29.48 0.73
N ASP A 273 -12.74 28.62 0.17
CA ASP A 273 -11.58 28.07 0.87
C ASP A 273 -10.37 29.03 0.84
N LEU A 274 -10.48 30.10 0.04
CA LEU A 274 -9.39 31.04 -0.16
C LEU A 274 -9.30 32.05 0.99
N ASN A 275 -8.28 31.89 1.83
CA ASN A 275 -8.02 32.76 2.99
C ASN A 275 -7.41 34.13 2.65
N SER A 276 -6.96 34.35 1.40
CA SER A 276 -6.29 35.58 0.97
C SER A 276 -6.88 36.12 -0.32
N ALA A 277 -7.09 37.43 -0.37
CA ALA A 277 -7.48 38.12 -1.61
C ALA A 277 -6.30 38.37 -2.57
N ALA A 278 -5.05 38.16 -2.14
CA ALA A 278 -3.87 38.42 -2.95
C ALA A 278 -3.53 37.21 -3.84
N CYS A 279 -3.27 37.47 -5.12
CA CYS A 279 -2.76 36.49 -6.07
C CYS A 279 -1.40 36.00 -5.57
N THR A 280 -1.24 34.69 -5.47
CA THR A 280 0.02 34.08 -5.00
C THR A 280 1.22 34.45 -5.89
N GLU A 281 0.99 34.70 -7.17
CA GLU A 281 2.07 34.99 -8.13
C GLU A 281 2.44 36.48 -8.21
N CYS A 282 1.45 37.38 -8.27
CA CYS A 282 1.67 38.79 -8.61
C CYS A 282 1.08 39.78 -7.61
N GLU A 283 0.55 39.29 -6.48
CA GLU A 283 -0.03 40.07 -5.38
C GLU A 283 -1.30 40.87 -5.72
N ALA A 284 -1.73 40.87 -6.99
CA ALA A 284 -2.97 41.51 -7.41
C ALA A 284 -4.19 40.90 -6.71
N ASN A 285 -5.25 41.69 -6.51
CA ASN A 285 -6.46 41.19 -5.87
C ASN A 285 -7.21 40.22 -6.81
N VAL A 286 -7.34 38.96 -6.41
CA VAL A 286 -7.92 37.88 -7.23
C VAL A 286 -9.43 38.05 -7.50
N TRP A 287 -10.12 38.84 -6.70
CA TRP A 287 -11.56 39.12 -6.83
C TRP A 287 -11.87 40.27 -7.78
N THR A 288 -10.84 40.97 -8.28
CA THR A 288 -11.02 42.07 -9.23
C THR A 288 -11.17 41.61 -10.67
N THR A 289 -11.02 40.31 -10.92
CA THR A 289 -11.23 39.70 -12.24
C THR A 289 -12.72 39.54 -12.50
N GLN A 290 -13.15 39.63 -13.77
CA GLN A 290 -14.57 39.46 -14.12
C GLN A 290 -15.11 38.06 -13.84
N ARG A 291 -14.22 37.04 -13.82
CA ARG A 291 -14.60 35.63 -13.69
C ARG A 291 -14.46 35.10 -12.26
N GLY A 292 -13.73 35.80 -11.39
CA GLY A 292 -13.31 35.28 -10.08
C GLY A 292 -11.93 34.62 -10.13
N PRO A 293 -11.45 34.11 -8.99
CA PRO A 293 -10.12 33.52 -8.86
C PRO A 293 -10.03 32.15 -9.55
N PHE A 294 -8.84 31.82 -10.04
CA PHE A 294 -8.40 30.43 -10.17
C PHE A 294 -7.89 29.96 -8.82
N ILE A 295 -8.19 28.74 -8.41
CA ILE A 295 -7.73 28.21 -7.12
C ILE A 295 -7.13 26.83 -7.34
N ALA A 296 -5.97 26.57 -6.76
CA ALA A 296 -5.32 25.27 -6.85
C ALA A 296 -4.90 24.76 -5.46
N GLU A 297 -5.16 23.49 -5.19
CA GLU A 297 -4.59 22.76 -4.06
C GLU A 297 -3.43 21.87 -4.54
N TYR A 298 -2.26 22.05 -3.93
CA TYR A 298 -1.05 21.31 -4.30
C TYR A 298 -0.76 20.14 -3.36
N ASP A 299 0.12 19.25 -3.81
CA ASP A 299 0.65 18.09 -3.08
C ASP A 299 1.46 18.40 -1.82
N THR A 300 1.67 19.70 -1.55
CA THR A 300 2.21 20.25 -0.30
C THR A 300 1.12 20.57 0.73
N GLY A 301 -0.16 20.47 0.37
CA GLY A 301 -1.32 20.84 1.17
C GLY A 301 -1.59 22.35 1.17
N VAL A 302 -0.90 23.10 0.30
CA VAL A 302 -1.10 24.55 0.16
C VAL A 302 -2.20 24.81 -0.86
N LEU A 303 -3.18 25.61 -0.45
CA LEU A 303 -4.23 26.16 -1.31
C LEU A 303 -3.86 27.60 -1.73
N CYS A 304 -3.80 27.84 -3.03
CA CYS A 304 -3.38 29.11 -3.61
C CYS A 304 -4.45 29.70 -4.53
N GLY A 305 -4.58 31.03 -4.50
CA GLY A 305 -5.48 31.79 -5.38
C GLY A 305 -4.71 32.58 -6.42
N TYR A 306 -5.24 32.64 -7.65
CA TYR A 306 -4.61 33.32 -8.78
C TYR A 306 -5.60 34.19 -9.54
N CYS A 307 -5.13 35.35 -10.00
CA CYS A 307 -5.94 36.26 -10.82
C CYS A 307 -6.04 35.84 -12.29
N SER A 308 -5.23 34.88 -12.75
CA SER A 308 -5.28 34.36 -14.12
C SER A 308 -4.69 32.95 -14.21
N TYR A 309 -5.04 32.24 -15.29
CA TYR A 309 -4.43 30.96 -15.63
C TYR A 309 -2.91 31.08 -15.81
N GLU A 310 -2.42 32.18 -16.38
CA GLU A 310 -0.99 32.44 -16.55
C GLU A 310 -0.28 32.53 -15.20
N CYS A 311 -0.87 33.24 -14.22
CA CYS A 311 -0.31 33.32 -12.87
C CYS A 311 -0.23 31.94 -12.20
N TYR A 312 -1.32 31.16 -12.30
CA TYR A 312 -1.35 29.77 -11.82
C TYR A 312 -0.25 28.93 -12.48
N PHE A 313 -0.17 28.94 -13.81
CA PHE A 313 0.77 28.11 -14.56
C PHE A 313 2.23 28.50 -14.30
N SER A 314 2.53 29.80 -14.27
CA SER A 314 3.87 30.32 -13.98
C SER A 314 4.32 30.01 -12.55
N HIS A 315 3.44 30.13 -11.56
CA HIS A 315 3.75 29.79 -10.18
C HIS A 315 4.00 28.28 -10.01
N ARG A 316 3.08 27.46 -10.53
CA ARG A 316 3.17 25.99 -10.51
C ARG A 316 4.49 25.49 -11.11
N HIS A 317 4.82 25.97 -12.32
CA HIS A 317 6.00 25.52 -13.04
C HIS A 317 7.31 25.95 -12.36
N ARG A 318 7.40 27.21 -11.92
CA ARG A 318 8.60 27.74 -11.26
C ARG A 318 8.94 26.98 -9.97
N ASN A 319 7.91 26.58 -9.23
CA ASN A 319 8.07 25.93 -7.93
C ASN A 319 7.99 24.40 -7.99
N ASN A 320 7.92 23.81 -9.20
CA ASN A 320 7.79 22.36 -9.41
C ASN A 320 6.61 21.73 -8.64
N LEU A 321 5.51 22.45 -8.48
CA LEU A 321 4.34 21.97 -7.75
C LEU A 321 3.50 21.00 -8.59
N GLU A 322 2.87 20.04 -7.92
CA GLU A 322 1.87 19.15 -8.50
C GLU A 322 0.54 19.29 -7.78
N GLU A 323 -0.55 19.25 -8.52
CA GLU A 323 -1.91 19.17 -8.00
C GLU A 323 -2.10 17.89 -7.20
N ILE A 324 -2.82 17.93 -6.07
CA ILE A 324 -3.05 16.73 -5.25
C ILE A 324 -3.75 15.62 -6.05
N ALA A 325 -4.83 15.94 -6.76
CA ALA A 325 -5.68 15.04 -7.53
C ALA A 325 -5.87 15.49 -8.99
N SER A 326 -4.80 15.99 -9.64
CA SER A 326 -4.85 16.43 -11.04
C SER A 326 -5.84 17.59 -11.25
N GLU A 327 -6.62 17.59 -12.35
CA GLU A 327 -7.54 18.69 -12.70
C GLU A 327 -8.61 18.97 -11.65
N GLN A 328 -9.05 17.96 -10.88
CA GLN A 328 -10.00 18.15 -9.78
C GLN A 328 -9.46 19.09 -8.69
N SER A 329 -8.15 19.27 -8.58
CA SER A 329 -7.54 20.17 -7.59
C SER A 329 -7.48 21.61 -8.05
N VAL A 330 -8.06 21.93 -9.20
CA VAL A 330 -8.03 23.26 -9.79
C VAL A 330 -9.44 23.74 -10.04
N TYR A 331 -9.87 24.73 -9.25
CA TYR A 331 -11.05 25.50 -9.57
C TYR A 331 -10.74 26.45 -10.72
N ILE A 332 -11.44 26.25 -11.83
CA ILE A 332 -11.41 27.16 -12.97
C ILE A 332 -12.69 27.99 -12.93
N PRO A 333 -12.59 29.33 -12.85
CA PRO A 333 -13.78 30.17 -12.80
C PRO A 333 -14.59 30.08 -14.10
N PRO A 334 -15.93 30.21 -14.05
CA PRO A 334 -16.79 30.13 -15.24
C PRO A 334 -16.39 31.10 -16.35
N ALA A 335 -16.65 30.69 -17.60
CA ALA A 335 -16.27 31.42 -18.82
C ALA A 335 -17.00 32.77 -19.00
#